data_AF-A0A538QH52-F1
#
_entry.id   AF-A0A538QH52-F1
#
_cell.length_a   1.000
_cell.length_b   1.000
_cell.length_c   1.000
_cell.angle_alpha   90.00
_cell.angle_beta   90.00
_cell.angle_gamma   90.00
#
_symmetry.space_group_name_H-M   'P 1'
#
loop_
_entity.id
_entity.type
_entity.pdbx_description
1 polymer ?
#
loop_
_entity_poly.entity_id
_entity_poly.type
_entity_poly.pdbx_seq_one_letter_code
_entity_poly.pdbx_strand_id
1 'polypeptide(L)'
;MARSCRSSLPGRTSTPSRSTRYSSPRSIFRVIAPARSDSRLVDLAARSYFPDMLAAGARIYEYQPRFVHAKTFVIDDDIAIIGTANLDNRSFRLDFEVAAVIYGTTMNARLDAVFQADLAHCREICRSTEPQPFWPRLGQAGARLFSPLL
;
A
#
# COMPACT_ATOMS: atom_id res chain seq x y z
N MET A 1 15.04 6.88 4.01
CA MET A 1 13.95 7.45 3.19
C MET A 1 13.88 6.65 1.91
N ALA A 2 12.82 5.88 1.72
CA ALA A 2 12.55 5.26 0.44
C ALA A 2 12.32 6.37 -0.61
N ARG A 3 13.02 6.30 -1.75
CA ARG A 3 12.98 7.35 -2.78
C ARG A 3 11.95 7.00 -3.85
N SER A 4 11.44 8.02 -4.52
CA SER A 4 10.67 7.86 -5.76
C SER A 4 11.53 7.13 -6.78
N CYS A 5 11.04 6.01 -7.32
CA CYS A 5 11.62 5.48 -8.54
C CYS A 5 11.28 6.43 -9.71
N ARG A 6 12.22 6.65 -10.65
CA ARG A 6 11.85 7.13 -11.99
C ARG A 6 11.19 5.95 -12.70
N SER A 7 9.89 6.03 -12.95
CA SER A 7 9.17 4.99 -13.67
C SER A 7 9.50 5.09 -15.17
N SER A 8 10.21 4.11 -15.71
CA SER A 8 10.04 3.73 -17.12
C SER A 8 8.90 2.72 -17.17
N LEU A 9 7.67 3.21 -17.38
CA LEU A 9 6.55 2.33 -17.73
C LEU A 9 6.82 1.79 -19.15
N PRO A 10 6.92 0.47 -19.38
CA PRO A 10 7.04 -0.06 -20.72
C PRO A 10 5.76 0.25 -21.53
N GLY A 11 5.95 0.63 -22.79
CA GLY A 11 4.90 1.00 -23.72
C GLY A 11 3.82 -0.09 -23.87
N ARG A 12 2.56 0.36 -23.89
CA ARG A 12 1.36 -0.47 -24.05
C ARG A 12 1.21 -0.95 -25.49
N THR A 13 1.47 -2.23 -25.77
CA THR A 13 0.96 -2.90 -26.99
C THR A 13 0.70 -4.40 -26.74
N SER A 14 -0.25 -4.73 -25.86
CA SER A 14 -1.02 -6.00 -25.83
C SER A 14 -1.88 -6.02 -24.58
N THR A 15 -3.17 -6.34 -24.69
CA THR A 15 -4.03 -6.58 -23.52
C THR A 15 -3.48 -7.80 -22.76
N PRO A 16 -2.87 -7.65 -21.56
CA PRO A 16 -2.32 -8.79 -20.85
C PRO A 16 -3.47 -9.64 -20.31
N SER A 17 -3.30 -10.97 -20.33
CA SER A 17 -4.21 -11.88 -19.63
C SER A 17 -4.24 -11.53 -18.12
N ARG A 18 -5.37 -11.75 -17.45
CA ARG A 18 -5.64 -11.26 -16.08
C ARG A 18 -4.57 -11.67 -15.05
N SER A 19 -4.08 -12.91 -15.10
CA SER A 19 -3.03 -13.43 -14.21
C SER A 19 -1.68 -12.72 -14.38
N THR A 20 -1.41 -12.17 -15.57
CA THR A 20 -0.14 -11.53 -15.90
C THR A 20 -0.02 -10.13 -15.29
N ARG A 21 -1.13 -9.52 -14.82
CA ARG A 21 -1.14 -8.18 -14.19
C ARG A 21 -0.55 -8.12 -12.78
N TYR A 22 -0.62 -9.24 -12.03
CA TYR A 22 -0.03 -9.33 -10.69
C TYR A 22 1.39 -9.94 -10.71
N SER A 23 1.74 -10.64 -11.79
CA SER A 23 3.05 -11.26 -12.01
C SER A 23 4.08 -10.24 -12.56
N SER A 24 4.54 -9.32 -11.70
CA SER A 24 5.95 -8.92 -11.81
C SER A 24 6.78 -10.08 -11.26
N PRO A 25 7.87 -10.54 -11.92
CA PRO A 25 8.58 -11.76 -11.55
C PRO A 25 9.25 -11.76 -10.16
N ARG A 26 9.03 -10.70 -9.35
CA ARG A 26 9.56 -10.57 -7.99
C ARG A 26 8.57 -10.04 -6.94
N SER A 27 7.38 -9.58 -7.30
CA SER A 27 6.47 -8.96 -6.32
C SER A 27 5.28 -9.85 -6.00
N ILE A 28 5.08 -10.15 -4.71
CA ILE A 28 3.99 -11.00 -4.23
C ILE A 28 2.69 -10.23 -3.97
N PHE A 29 2.76 -8.92 -3.68
CA PHE A 29 1.56 -8.07 -3.52
C PHE A 29 1.87 -6.57 -3.78
N ARG A 30 0.82 -5.77 -3.95
CA ARG A 30 0.88 -4.33 -4.22
C ARG A 30 0.05 -3.58 -3.17
N VAL A 31 0.57 -2.46 -2.68
CA VAL A 31 -0.10 -1.63 -1.67
C VAL A 31 -0.11 -0.18 -2.11
N ILE A 32 -1.27 0.46 -2.03
CA ILE A 32 -1.41 1.91 -2.14
C ILE A 32 -1.54 2.48 -0.72
N ALA A 33 -0.75 3.50 -0.41
CA ALA A 33 -0.80 4.24 0.83
C ALA A 33 -0.91 5.75 0.53
N PRO A 34 -1.53 6.57 1.40
CA PRO A 34 -1.53 8.01 1.20
C PRO A 34 -0.10 8.57 1.29
N ALA A 35 0.24 9.52 0.40
CA ALA A 35 1.53 10.21 0.49
C ALA A 35 1.64 11.09 1.75
N ARG A 36 0.50 11.65 2.19
CA ARG A 36 0.34 12.45 3.40
C ARG A 36 -0.99 12.11 4.06
N SER A 37 -0.94 11.87 5.36
CA SER A 37 -2.11 11.69 6.22
C SER A 37 -2.38 12.98 7.01
N ASP A 38 -3.44 12.98 7.82
CA ASP A 38 -3.78 14.12 8.68
C ASP A 38 -2.76 14.34 9.81
N SER A 39 -1.94 13.33 10.12
CA SER A 39 -0.90 13.39 11.15
C SER A 39 0.46 12.95 10.63
N ARG A 40 1.47 13.82 10.83
CA ARG A 40 2.88 13.52 10.50
C ARG A 40 3.43 12.33 11.28
N LEU A 41 2.91 12.09 12.47
CA LEU A 41 3.36 10.99 13.32
C LEU A 41 2.86 9.64 12.77
N VAL A 42 1.63 9.61 12.26
CA VAL A 42 1.08 8.45 11.53
C VAL A 42 1.87 8.20 10.25
N ASP A 43 2.20 9.25 9.49
CA ASP A 43 3.04 9.12 8.29
C ASP A 43 4.42 8.51 8.61
N LEU A 44 5.06 8.94 9.71
CA LEU A 44 6.35 8.40 10.15
C LEU A 44 6.22 6.94 10.60
N ALA A 45 5.16 6.59 11.34
CA ALA A 45 4.88 5.23 11.77
C ALA A 45 4.67 4.31 10.56
N ALA A 46 3.79 4.68 9.63
CA ALA A 46 3.51 3.92 8.40
C ALA A 46 4.78 3.72 7.56
N ARG A 47 5.53 4.79 7.27
CA ARG A 47 6.78 4.72 6.49
C ARG A 47 7.87 3.90 7.18
N SER A 48 7.79 3.71 8.50
CA SER A 48 8.72 2.83 9.21
C SER A 48 8.56 1.37 8.77
N TYR A 49 7.38 0.92 8.35
CA TYR A 49 7.12 -0.47 7.92
C TYR A 49 7.51 -0.73 6.46
N PHE A 50 7.68 0.31 5.64
CA PHE A 50 7.97 0.17 4.22
C PHE A 50 9.22 -0.68 3.91
N PRO A 51 10.36 -0.54 4.62
CA PRO A 51 11.53 -1.38 4.35
C PRO A 51 11.26 -2.88 4.53
N ASP A 52 10.50 -3.24 5.57
CA ASP A 52 10.18 -4.63 5.90
C ASP A 52 9.20 -5.20 4.85
N MET A 53 8.19 -4.41 4.44
CA MET A 53 7.27 -4.77 3.36
C MET A 53 7.99 -4.94 2.01
N LEU A 54 8.88 -4.02 1.64
CA LEU A 54 9.67 -4.11 0.41
C LEU A 54 10.58 -5.36 0.44
N ALA A 55 11.17 -5.69 1.59
CA ALA A 55 11.98 -6.90 1.76
C ALA A 55 11.14 -8.19 1.63
N ALA A 56 9.86 -8.15 2.02
CA ALA A 56 8.92 -9.24 1.84
C ALA A 56 8.39 -9.38 0.39
N GLY A 57 8.77 -8.50 -0.53
CA GLY A 57 8.33 -8.55 -1.93
C GLY A 57 7.08 -7.71 -2.23
N ALA A 58 6.73 -6.77 -1.36
CA ALA A 58 5.71 -5.76 -1.64
C ALA A 58 6.18 -4.76 -2.70
N ARG A 59 5.27 -4.26 -3.53
CA ARG A 59 5.44 -2.96 -4.24
C ARG A 59 4.55 -1.92 -3.59
N ILE A 60 5.15 -0.83 -3.15
CA ILE A 60 4.47 0.22 -2.38
C ILE A 60 4.31 1.45 -3.26
N TYR A 61 3.10 2.00 -3.27
CA TYR A 61 2.70 3.12 -4.10
C TYR A 61 2.11 4.22 -3.21
N GLU A 62 2.64 5.44 -3.29
CA GLU A 62 2.13 6.60 -2.56
C GLU A 62 1.17 7.40 -3.44
N TYR A 63 -0.11 7.45 -3.06
CA TYR A 63 -1.12 8.23 -3.77
C TYR A 63 -0.93 9.74 -3.52
N GLN A 64 -0.83 10.52 -4.61
CA GLN A 64 -0.43 11.93 -4.57
C GLN A 64 -1.59 12.94 -4.45
N PRO A 65 -2.73 12.81 -5.16
CA PRO A 65 -3.70 13.91 -5.30
C PRO A 65 -4.39 14.35 -4.01
N ARG A 66 -4.75 13.41 -3.12
CA ARG A 66 -5.50 13.65 -1.89
C ARG A 66 -5.43 12.45 -0.96
N PHE A 67 -5.86 12.60 0.29
CA PHE A 67 -5.89 11.49 1.24
C PHE A 67 -6.81 10.37 0.73
N VAL A 68 -6.26 9.14 0.63
CA VAL A 68 -7.02 7.95 0.26
C VAL A 68 -7.53 7.30 1.55
N HIS A 69 -8.84 7.27 1.71
CA HIS A 69 -9.49 6.63 2.86
C HIS A 69 -10.05 5.24 2.54
N ALA A 70 -9.85 4.74 1.33
CA ALA A 70 -10.29 3.40 0.94
C ALA A 70 -9.56 2.33 1.76
N LYS A 71 -10.32 1.40 2.35
CA LYS A 71 -9.79 0.20 3.00
C LYS A 71 -10.36 -1.01 2.27
N THR A 72 -9.72 -1.33 1.15
CA THR A 72 -10.18 -2.36 0.23
C THR A 72 -9.04 -3.32 -0.11
N PHE A 73 -9.40 -4.58 -0.36
CA PHE A 73 -8.50 -5.61 -0.82
C PHE A 73 -9.09 -6.29 -2.05
N VAL A 74 -8.20 -6.63 -2.98
CA VAL A 74 -8.48 -7.39 -4.19
C VAL A 74 -7.50 -8.54 -4.17
N ILE A 75 -8.01 -9.76 -4.01
CA ILE A 75 -7.21 -10.98 -3.91
C ILE A 75 -7.54 -11.84 -5.12
N ASP A 76 -6.51 -12.12 -5.91
CA ASP A 76 -6.60 -12.85 -7.18
C ASP A 76 -7.75 -12.32 -8.05
N ASP A 77 -8.51 -13.22 -8.66
CA ASP A 77 -9.59 -12.89 -9.59
C ASP A 77 -11.00 -12.98 -8.97
N ASP A 78 -11.16 -13.39 -7.71
CA ASP A 78 -12.47 -13.76 -7.17
C ASP A 78 -12.83 -13.25 -5.76
N ILE A 79 -11.92 -12.60 -5.04
CA ILE A 79 -12.20 -12.14 -3.67
C ILE A 79 -11.97 -10.64 -3.53
N ALA A 80 -13.05 -9.94 -3.21
CA ALA A 80 -13.06 -8.52 -2.86
C ALA A 80 -13.35 -8.35 -1.37
N ILE A 81 -12.60 -7.48 -0.69
CA ILE A 81 -12.87 -7.09 0.70
C ILE A 81 -13.01 -5.58 0.76
N ILE A 82 -14.06 -5.11 1.43
CA ILE A 82 -14.29 -3.69 1.72
C ILE A 82 -14.61 -3.60 3.21
N GLY A 83 -13.95 -2.71 3.94
CA GLY A 83 -14.22 -2.57 5.36
C GLY A 83 -13.87 -1.19 5.91
N THR A 84 -13.97 -1.09 7.22
CA THR A 84 -13.60 0.10 8.00
C THR A 84 -12.19 0.00 8.58
N ALA A 85 -11.67 -1.23 8.74
CA ALA A 85 -10.37 -1.51 9.34
C ALA A 85 -9.21 -0.89 8.57
N ASN A 86 -8.41 -0.09 9.27
CA ASN A 86 -7.07 0.26 8.80
C ASN A 86 -6.12 -0.93 9.01
N LEU A 87 -5.04 -0.97 8.23
CA LEU A 87 -3.97 -1.97 8.37
C LEU A 87 -2.97 -1.59 9.46
N ASP A 88 -3.46 -1.44 10.69
CA ASP A 88 -2.66 -1.12 11.87
C ASP A 88 -3.09 -1.92 13.10
N ASN A 89 -2.24 -1.93 14.12
CA ASN A 89 -2.44 -2.78 15.29
C ASN A 89 -3.60 -2.29 16.16
N ARG A 90 -3.95 -1.01 16.08
CA ARG A 90 -5.08 -0.42 16.82
C ARG A 90 -6.40 -0.89 16.23
N SER A 91 -6.63 -0.72 14.93
CA SER A 91 -7.83 -1.18 14.25
C SER A 91 -8.07 -2.68 14.47
N PHE A 92 -7.01 -3.49 14.48
CA PHE A 92 -7.14 -4.94 14.67
C PHE A 92 -7.38 -5.40 16.12
N ARG A 93 -7.02 -4.60 17.13
CA ARG A 93 -7.08 -5.04 18.54
C ARG A 93 -8.05 -4.27 19.41
N LEU A 94 -8.32 -3.02 19.06
CA LEU A 94 -8.98 -2.07 19.95
C LEU A 94 -10.26 -1.51 19.34
N ASP A 95 -10.30 -1.30 18.02
CA ASP A 95 -11.47 -0.74 17.37
C ASP A 95 -12.47 -1.82 16.95
N PHE A 96 -13.76 -1.45 16.92
CA PHE A 96 -14.83 -2.30 16.41
C PHE A 96 -14.95 -2.08 14.90
N GLU A 97 -14.34 -2.98 14.14
CA GLU A 97 -14.29 -2.91 12.69
C GLU A 97 -15.30 -3.84 12.02
N VAL A 98 -15.82 -3.42 10.87
CA VAL A 98 -16.68 -4.24 10.02
C VAL A 98 -16.05 -4.39 8.65
N ALA A 99 -16.04 -5.61 8.13
CA ALA A 99 -15.59 -5.91 6.77
C ALA A 99 -16.61 -6.81 6.06
N ALA A 100 -16.89 -6.49 4.81
CA ALA A 100 -17.63 -7.33 3.89
C ALA A 100 -16.64 -8.09 3.00
N VAL A 101 -16.69 -9.41 3.07
CA VAL A 101 -15.96 -10.30 2.15
C VAL A 101 -16.93 -10.74 1.06
N ILE A 102 -16.59 -10.41 -0.18
CA ILE A 102 -17.43 -10.62 -1.35
C ILE A 102 -16.71 -11.58 -2.27
N TYR A 103 -17.28 -12.78 -2.43
CA TYR A 103 -16.85 -13.76 -3.41
C TYR A 103 -17.53 -13.48 -4.75
N GLY A 104 -16.76 -13.54 -5.83
CA GLY A 104 -17.27 -13.37 -7.18
C GLY A 104 -16.47 -12.38 -8.02
N THR A 105 -16.22 -12.76 -9.26
CA THR A 105 -15.46 -12.00 -10.26
C THR A 105 -16.02 -10.61 -10.56
N THR A 106 -17.34 -10.40 -10.39
CA THR A 106 -18.01 -9.15 -10.76
C THR A 106 -17.60 -7.99 -9.86
N MET A 107 -17.68 -8.16 -8.54
CA MET A 107 -17.26 -7.12 -7.60
C MET A 107 -15.74 -7.00 -7.59
N ASN A 108 -15.03 -8.13 -7.64
CA ASN A 108 -13.57 -8.14 -7.67
C ASN A 108 -13.02 -7.34 -8.86
N ALA A 109 -13.58 -7.52 -10.07
CA ALA A 109 -13.17 -6.77 -11.25
C ALA A 109 -13.44 -5.26 -11.13
N ARG A 110 -14.51 -4.85 -10.43
CA ARG A 110 -14.79 -3.43 -10.19
C ARG A 110 -13.75 -2.81 -9.26
N LEU A 111 -13.42 -3.49 -8.17
CA LEU A 111 -12.38 -3.02 -7.24
C LEU A 111 -10.99 -3.03 -7.87
N ASP A 112 -10.64 -4.04 -8.67
CA ASP A 112 -9.37 -4.04 -9.43
C ASP A 112 -9.32 -2.85 -10.37
N ALA A 113 -10.39 -2.54 -11.11
CA ALA A 113 -10.42 -1.39 -12.00
C ALA A 113 -10.20 -0.06 -11.25
N VAL A 114 -10.79 0.11 -10.06
CA VAL A 114 -10.55 1.27 -9.19
C VAL A 114 -9.09 1.31 -8.74
N PHE A 115 -8.56 0.18 -8.27
CA PHE A 115 -7.16 0.08 -7.84
C PHE A 115 -6.18 0.43 -8.96
N GLN A 116 -6.41 -0.07 -10.19
CA GLN A 116 -5.58 0.26 -11.35
C GLN A 116 -5.67 1.75 -11.73
N ALA A 117 -6.85 2.36 -11.59
CA ALA A 117 -7.02 3.80 -11.81
C ALA A 117 -6.24 4.62 -10.78
N ASP A 118 -6.31 4.24 -9.50
CA ASP A 118 -5.58 4.92 -8.43
C ASP A 118 -4.06 4.81 -8.59
N LEU A 119 -3.55 3.67 -9.09
CA LEU A 119 -2.13 3.50 -9.40
C LEU A 119 -1.60 4.53 -10.39
N ALA A 120 -2.43 5.02 -11.34
CA ALA A 120 -2.02 6.05 -12.29
C ALA A 120 -1.69 7.39 -11.62
N HIS A 121 -2.21 7.60 -10.41
CA HIS A 121 -1.98 8.79 -9.59
C HIS A 121 -0.96 8.57 -8.46
N CYS A 122 -0.33 7.40 -8.43
CA CYS A 122 0.62 7.03 -7.41
C CYS A 122 2.08 7.23 -7.84
N ARG A 123 2.93 7.37 -6.83
CA ARG A 123 4.38 7.34 -6.96
C ARG A 123 4.92 6.07 -6.34
N GLU A 124 5.61 5.25 -7.13
CA GLU A 124 6.22 4.02 -6.61
C GLU A 124 7.41 4.31 -5.69
N ILE A 125 7.42 3.60 -4.57
CA ILE A 125 8.43 3.68 -3.53
C ILE A 125 9.41 2.52 -3.68
N CYS A 126 10.68 2.87 -3.86
CA CYS A 126 11.77 1.92 -4.01
C CYS A 126 12.67 1.92 -2.77
N ARG A 127 13.25 0.76 -2.46
CA ARG A 127 14.22 0.61 -1.38
C ARG A 127 15.39 1.55 -1.65
N SER A 128 15.69 2.44 -0.72
CA SER A 128 16.88 3.30 -0.82
C SER A 128 18.12 2.50 -0.42
N THR A 129 19.15 2.53 -1.25
CA THR A 129 20.47 1.96 -0.93
C THR A 129 21.25 2.82 0.06
N GLU A 130 20.89 4.10 0.19
CA GLU A 130 21.55 5.05 1.09
C GLU A 130 21.22 4.78 2.58
N PRO A 131 22.23 4.78 3.47
CA PRO A 131 22.01 4.67 4.90
C PRO A 131 21.17 5.85 5.40
N GLN A 132 20.17 5.55 6.26
CA GLN A 132 19.33 6.61 6.81
C GLN A 132 20.08 7.42 7.87
N PRO A 133 19.91 8.76 7.90
CA PRO A 133 20.46 9.59 8.96
C PRO A 133 19.89 9.16 10.33
N PHE A 134 20.66 9.38 11.40
CA PHE A 134 20.30 8.94 12.75
C PHE A 134 18.96 9.50 13.24
N TRP A 135 18.71 10.80 13.07
CA TRP A 135 17.50 11.47 13.57
C TRP A 135 16.19 10.93 12.98
N PRO A 136 16.05 10.75 11.64
CA PRO A 136 14.89 10.06 11.06
C PRO A 136 14.72 8.62 11.54
N ARG A 137 15.81 7.88 11.77
CA ARG A 137 15.74 6.51 12.29
C ARG A 137 15.22 6.49 13.73
N LEU A 138 15.69 7.40 14.57
CA LEU A 138 15.23 7.53 15.95
C LEU A 138 13.74 7.91 15.98
N GLY A 139 13.32 8.84 15.13
CA GLY A 139 11.89 9.20 15.00
C GLY A 139 11.02 8.04 14.54
N GLN A 140 11.48 7.23 13.57
CA GLN A 140 10.78 6.01 13.14
C GLN A 140 10.71 4.95 14.25
N ALA A 141 11.79 4.75 15.00
CA ALA A 141 11.81 3.83 16.14
C ALA A 141 10.86 4.28 17.25
N GLY A 142 10.85 5.58 17.56
CA GLY A 142 9.89 6.18 18.49
C GLY A 142 8.45 5.99 18.02
N ALA A 143 8.16 6.31 16.76
CA ALA A 143 6.83 6.13 16.17
C ALA A 143 6.36 4.67 16.19
N ARG A 144 7.26 3.69 15.97
CA ARG A 144 6.96 2.26 16.11
C ARG A 144 6.55 1.87 17.53
N LEU A 145 7.12 2.51 18.55
CA LEU A 145 6.74 2.24 19.94
C LEU A 145 5.28 2.63 20.21
N PHE A 146 4.81 3.69 19.54
CA PHE A 146 3.43 4.18 19.63
C PHE A 146 2.49 3.53 18.61
N SER A 147 2.97 2.67 17.72
CA SER A 147 2.12 2.00 16.73
C SER A 147 0.94 1.20 17.30
N PRO A 148 0.97 0.67 18.54
CA PRO A 148 -0.21 0.05 19.14
C PRO A 148 -1.33 1.02 19.52
N LEU A 149 -1.02 2.32 19.63
CA LEU A 149 -1.94 3.38 20.07
C LEU A 149 -2.43 4.27 18.93
N LEU A 150 -1.73 4.24 17.79
CA LEU A 150 -2.05 5.02 16.60
C LEU A 150 -3.04 4.26 15.74
#